data_AF-A0A2N8TAR6-F1
#
_entry.id   AF-A0A2N8TAR6-F1
#
_cell.length_a   1.000
_cell.length_b   1.000
_cell.length_c   1.000
_cell.angle_alpha   90.00
_cell.angle_beta   90.00
_cell.angle_gamma   90.00
#
_symmetry.space_group_name_H-M   'P 1'
#
loop_
_entity.id
_entity.type
_entity.pdbx_description
1 polymer ?
#
loop_
_entity_poly.entity_id
_entity_poly.type
_entity_poly.pdbx_seq_one_letter_code
_entity_poly.pdbx_strand_id
1 'polypeptide(L)'
;PAPSADSGVEEVALGGLERAAGLDLLEHAVGRTLTEDESNWAGDLWFESEGLPLRFVQAGALLRQRDRLRAGTSAVDEFGVFEDVPPADPADAHDLGDDVPLPALGEAAAPAPLLASRLSASARATLRFAVALGGEVPHQAHLPALVGDTHADAALGELAACGLVSPVGSRYRLAAGVPAQLEAAGYADEAEAGARSAAQHYS
;
A
#
# COMPACT_ATOMS: atom_id res chain seq x y z
N PRO A 1 0.92 -25.11 -17.78
CA PRO A 1 1.40 -26.02 -18.84
C PRO A 1 2.13 -25.17 -19.89
N ALA A 2 3.31 -25.57 -20.34
CA ALA A 2 3.98 -24.86 -21.43
C ALA A 2 3.17 -24.99 -22.73
N PRO A 3 3.16 -23.97 -23.61
CA PRO A 3 2.49 -24.06 -24.90
C PRO A 3 3.10 -25.20 -25.76
N SER A 4 2.27 -25.82 -26.61
CA SER A 4 2.76 -26.82 -27.56
C SER A 4 3.69 -26.18 -28.59
N ALA A 5 4.66 -26.97 -29.10
CA ALA A 5 5.67 -26.51 -30.06
C ALA A 5 5.07 -25.90 -31.35
N ASP A 6 3.84 -26.29 -31.71
CA ASP A 6 3.13 -25.81 -32.89
C ASP A 6 2.20 -24.60 -32.62
N SER A 7 2.17 -24.07 -31.40
CA SER A 7 1.22 -22.98 -31.05
C SER A 7 1.61 -21.62 -31.64
N GLY A 8 2.85 -21.47 -32.13
CA GLY A 8 3.41 -20.19 -32.57
C GLY A 8 3.63 -19.18 -31.43
N VAL A 9 3.50 -19.62 -30.17
CA VAL A 9 3.71 -18.80 -28.97
C VAL A 9 5.12 -19.04 -28.42
N GLU A 10 5.87 -17.96 -28.22
CA GLU A 10 7.16 -17.95 -27.53
C GLU A 10 6.95 -17.68 -26.03
N GLU A 11 7.49 -18.54 -25.18
CA GLU A 11 7.49 -18.34 -23.73
C GLU A 11 8.76 -17.58 -23.33
N VAL A 12 8.58 -16.40 -22.72
CA VAL A 12 9.68 -15.59 -22.19
C VAL A 12 9.57 -15.58 -20.67
N ALA A 13 10.55 -16.18 -20.00
CA ALA A 13 10.66 -16.13 -18.55
C ALA A 13 11.15 -14.74 -18.12
N LEU A 14 10.33 -14.02 -17.35
CA LEU A 14 10.70 -12.74 -16.77
C LEU A 14 11.24 -12.97 -15.35
N GLY A 15 12.49 -12.58 -15.13
CA GLY A 15 13.08 -12.51 -13.79
C GLY A 15 12.66 -11.25 -13.03
N GLY A 16 13.09 -11.14 -11.78
CA GLY A 16 12.98 -9.90 -11.01
C GLY A 16 13.91 -8.81 -11.55
N LEU A 17 13.68 -7.57 -11.08
CA LEU A 17 14.54 -6.44 -11.37
C LEU A 17 15.93 -6.64 -10.77
N GLU A 18 16.93 -6.14 -11.48
CA GLU A 18 18.24 -5.93 -10.88
C GLU A 18 18.15 -4.90 -9.74
N ARG A 19 19.08 -4.98 -8.79
CA ARG A 19 19.08 -4.10 -7.60
C ARG A 19 19.00 -2.61 -7.99
N ALA A 20 19.81 -2.17 -8.96
CA ALA A 20 19.81 -0.78 -9.41
C ALA A 20 18.44 -0.34 -9.94
N ALA A 21 17.82 -1.15 -10.82
CA ALA A 21 16.48 -0.86 -11.35
C ALA A 21 15.38 -0.88 -10.26
N GLY A 22 15.54 -1.71 -9.23
CA GLY A 22 14.67 -1.70 -8.05
C GLY A 22 14.75 -0.40 -7.27
N LEU A 23 15.96 0.13 -7.05
CA LEU A 23 16.16 1.44 -6.41
C LEU A 23 15.58 2.58 -7.25
N ASP A 24 15.82 2.59 -8.57
CA ASP A 24 15.26 3.60 -9.48
C ASP A 24 13.72 3.60 -9.44
N LEU A 25 13.11 2.40 -9.46
CA LEU A 25 11.66 2.25 -9.35
C LEU A 25 11.15 2.74 -7.99
N LEU A 26 11.89 2.47 -6.91
CA LEU A 26 11.53 2.93 -5.57
C LEU A 26 11.59 4.46 -5.48
N GLU A 27 12.65 5.10 -5.96
CA GLU A 27 12.73 6.58 -6.03
C GLU A 27 11.58 7.18 -6.82
N HIS A 28 11.26 6.59 -7.97
CA HIS A 28 10.12 7.02 -8.77
C HIS A 28 8.80 6.87 -8.01
N ALA A 29 8.60 5.74 -7.32
CA ALA A 29 7.41 5.48 -6.53
C ALA A 29 7.31 6.45 -5.35
N VAL A 30 8.40 6.75 -4.64
CA VAL A 30 8.39 7.69 -3.51
C VAL A 30 8.22 9.14 -4.00
N GLY A 31 8.76 9.47 -5.18
CA GLY A 31 8.72 10.82 -5.76
C GLY A 31 9.84 11.74 -5.26
N ARG A 32 10.89 11.18 -4.65
CA ARG A 32 12.09 11.88 -4.19
C ARG A 32 13.27 10.90 -4.16
N THR A 33 14.48 11.45 -4.04
CA THR A 33 15.69 10.65 -3.80
C THR A 33 15.59 9.92 -2.46
N LEU A 34 16.16 8.72 -2.39
CA LEU A 34 16.24 7.96 -1.14
C LEU A 34 17.34 8.52 -0.23
N THR A 35 17.13 8.41 1.07
CA THR A 35 18.23 8.57 2.03
C THR A 35 19.18 7.37 1.98
N GLU A 36 20.33 7.47 2.64
CA GLU A 36 21.28 6.35 2.75
C GLU A 36 20.62 5.15 3.45
N ASP A 37 19.91 5.39 4.55
CA ASP A 37 19.19 4.34 5.30
C ASP A 37 18.08 3.69 4.45
N GLU A 38 17.34 4.48 3.67
CA GLU A 38 16.32 3.96 2.76
C GLU A 38 16.93 3.15 1.62
N SER A 39 18.10 3.55 1.12
CA SER A 39 18.85 2.82 0.08
C SER A 39 19.39 1.48 0.59
N ASN A 40 19.86 1.45 1.83
CA ASN A 40 20.30 0.23 2.50
C ASN A 40 19.11 -0.72 2.73
N TRP A 41 18.02 -0.20 3.30
CA TRP A 41 16.77 -0.93 3.48
C TRP A 41 16.19 -1.48 2.18
N ALA A 42 16.25 -0.71 1.09
CA ALA A 42 15.83 -1.16 -0.24
C ALA A 42 16.72 -2.28 -0.80
N GLY A 43 18.00 -2.30 -0.42
CA GLY A 43 18.92 -3.39 -0.74
C GLY A 43 18.52 -4.71 -0.08
N ASP A 44 18.15 -4.66 1.21
CA ASP A 44 17.66 -5.83 1.93
C ASP A 44 16.31 -6.30 1.36
N LEU A 45 15.41 -5.37 1.06
CA LEU A 45 14.13 -5.67 0.42
C LEU A 45 14.32 -6.32 -0.97
N TRP A 46 15.28 -5.86 -1.77
CA TRP A 46 15.57 -6.47 -3.07
C TRP A 46 15.94 -7.95 -2.94
N PHE A 47 16.77 -8.28 -1.94
CA PHE A 47 17.18 -9.66 -1.68
C PHE A 47 15.97 -10.52 -1.27
N GLU A 48 15.17 -10.07 -0.31
CA GLU A 48 13.98 -10.80 0.17
C GLU A 48 12.87 -10.93 -0.88
N SER A 49 12.72 -9.92 -1.74
CA SER A 49 11.70 -9.90 -2.78
C SER A 49 12.14 -10.54 -4.10
N GLU A 50 13.39 -10.98 -4.20
CA GLU A 50 14.02 -11.44 -5.45
C GLU A 50 13.82 -10.45 -6.61
N GLY A 51 13.79 -9.14 -6.32
CA GLY A 51 13.60 -8.10 -7.33
C GLY A 51 12.17 -7.92 -7.85
N LEU A 52 11.13 -8.47 -7.21
CA LEU A 52 9.74 -8.33 -7.68
C LEU A 52 9.30 -6.85 -7.79
N PRO A 53 8.94 -6.32 -8.98
CA PRO A 53 8.61 -4.90 -9.17
C PRO A 53 7.51 -4.39 -8.24
N LEU A 54 6.48 -5.20 -8.00
CA LEU A 54 5.37 -4.85 -7.12
C LEU A 54 5.83 -4.52 -5.70
N ARG A 55 6.88 -5.19 -5.21
CA ARG A 55 7.42 -4.95 -3.87
C ARG A 55 8.03 -3.57 -3.73
N PHE A 56 8.71 -3.07 -4.77
CA PHE A 56 9.25 -1.71 -4.77
C PHE A 56 8.15 -0.65 -4.88
N VAL A 57 7.09 -0.90 -5.64
CA VAL A 57 5.92 0.01 -5.68
C VAL A 57 5.25 0.10 -4.31
N GLN A 58 5.04 -1.04 -3.65
CA GLN A 58 4.44 -1.12 -2.30
C GLN A 58 5.35 -0.49 -1.23
N ALA A 59 6.66 -0.74 -1.30
CA ALA A 59 7.66 -0.10 -0.45
C ALA A 59 7.67 1.42 -0.62
N GLY A 60 7.57 1.92 -1.86
CA GLY A 60 7.47 3.35 -2.10
C GLY A 60 6.22 3.94 -1.45
N ALA A 61 5.09 3.23 -1.48
CA ALA A 61 3.89 3.65 -0.77
C ALA A 61 4.06 3.66 0.76
N LEU A 62 4.78 2.70 1.34
CA LEU A 62 5.12 2.68 2.77
C LEU A 62 5.97 3.90 3.16
N LEU A 63 6.97 4.26 2.34
CA LEU A 63 7.80 5.44 2.57
C LEU A 63 6.99 6.74 2.44
N ARG A 64 6.12 6.88 1.43
CA ARG A 64 5.22 8.04 1.33
C ARG A 64 4.23 8.15 2.48
N GLN A 65 3.78 7.02 3.05
CA GLN A 65 2.93 7.02 4.25
C GLN A 65 3.74 7.46 5.48
N ARG A 66 4.98 6.97 5.63
CA ARG A 66 5.90 7.38 6.69
C ARG A 66 6.21 8.87 6.63
N ASP A 67 6.50 9.40 5.45
CA ASP A 67 6.77 10.83 5.26
C ASP A 67 5.57 11.69 5.70
N ARG A 68 4.34 11.25 5.39
CA ARG A 68 3.11 11.92 5.86
C ARG A 68 2.94 11.86 7.37
N LEU A 69 3.30 10.75 8.01
CA LEU A 69 3.25 10.63 9.48
C LEU A 69 4.26 11.59 10.13
N ARG A 70 5.49 11.66 9.61
CA ARG A 70 6.53 12.59 10.08
C ARG A 70 6.11 14.05 9.96
N ALA A 71 5.57 14.43 8.79
CA ALA A 71 5.04 15.76 8.57
C ALA A 71 3.86 16.11 9.50
N GLY A 72 2.99 15.13 9.79
CA GLY A 72 1.88 15.28 10.74
C GLY A 72 2.34 15.53 12.17
N THR A 73 3.34 14.79 12.66
CA THR A 73 3.93 15.00 14.00
C THR A 73 4.57 16.38 14.09
N SER A 74 5.39 16.76 13.10
CA SER A 74 6.05 18.07 13.08
C SER A 74 5.06 19.24 13.12
N ALA A 75 3.89 19.12 12.48
CA ALA A 75 2.85 20.14 12.53
C ALA A 75 2.15 20.21 13.90
N VAL A 76 2.01 19.09 14.61
CA VAL A 76 1.49 19.10 15.99
C VAL A 76 2.46 19.79 16.93
N ASP A 77 3.77 19.62 16.74
CA ASP A 77 4.80 20.28 17.54
C ASP A 77 4.92 21.78 17.24
N GLU A 78 4.84 22.18 15.96
CA GLU A 78 4.93 23.59 15.53
C GLU A 78 3.68 24.41 15.92
N PHE A 79 2.49 23.79 15.92
CA PHE A 79 1.22 24.44 16.24
C PHE A 79 0.64 24.00 17.60
N GLY A 80 1.47 23.37 18.44
CA GLY A 80 1.09 22.69 19.66
C GLY A 80 0.66 23.62 20.80
N VAL A 81 -0.65 23.60 21.06
CA VAL A 81 -1.33 23.67 22.37
C VAL A 81 -0.90 24.81 23.32
N PHE A 82 -1.85 25.72 23.60
CA PHE A 82 -1.78 26.77 24.63
C PHE A 82 -1.65 26.22 26.07
N GLU A 83 -0.61 25.46 26.38
CA GLU A 83 -0.15 25.24 27.75
C GLU A 83 1.06 26.14 27.99
N ASP A 84 1.00 26.96 29.06
CA ASP A 84 2.06 27.84 29.53
C ASP A 84 3.33 27.05 29.91
N VAL A 85 4.09 26.59 28.92
CA VAL A 85 5.42 25.99 29.10
C VAL A 85 6.46 27.08 28.79
N PRO A 86 7.42 27.34 29.70
CA PRO A 86 8.47 28.32 29.44
C PRO A 86 9.30 27.90 28.22
N PRO A 87 9.77 28.85 27.39
CA PRO A 87 10.46 28.52 26.15
C PRO A 87 11.74 27.74 26.46
N ALA A 88 11.83 26.50 25.94
CA ALA A 88 13.07 25.76 25.89
C ALA A 88 14.03 26.38 24.86
N ASP A 89 15.34 26.24 25.11
CA ASP A 89 16.40 26.80 24.27
C ASP A 89 16.28 26.33 22.79
N PRO A 90 16.55 27.21 21.80
CA PRO A 90 16.35 26.92 20.38
C PRO A 90 17.39 25.94 19.77
N ALA A 91 18.21 25.29 20.60
CA ALA A 91 19.23 24.34 20.15
C ALA A 91 18.68 22.93 19.90
N ASP A 92 17.53 22.57 20.49
CA ASP A 92 16.97 21.20 20.43
C ASP A 92 15.81 21.04 19.41
N ALA A 93 15.47 22.09 18.65
CA ALA A 93 14.33 22.08 17.72
C ALA A 93 14.61 21.39 16.35
N HIS A 94 15.74 20.71 16.19
CA HIS A 94 16.15 20.14 14.88
C HIS A 94 15.96 18.61 14.75
N ASP A 95 15.32 17.92 15.70
CA ASP A 95 15.31 16.43 15.67
C ASP A 95 14.02 15.75 16.20
N LEU A 96 12.86 16.41 16.14
CA LEU A 96 11.57 15.79 16.51
C LEU A 96 10.80 15.22 15.30
N GLY A 97 11.21 15.58 14.07
CA GLY A 97 10.58 15.10 12.83
C GLY A 97 11.04 13.72 12.36
N ASP A 98 12.06 13.12 12.98
CA ASP A 98 12.68 11.86 12.52
C ASP A 98 12.12 10.60 13.21
N ASP A 99 11.16 10.76 14.13
CA ASP A 99 10.76 9.72 15.09
C ASP A 99 9.96 8.53 14.52
N VAL A 100 9.59 8.57 13.23
CA VAL A 100 8.95 7.40 12.59
C VAL A 100 10.02 6.50 11.97
N PRO A 101 10.28 5.30 12.50
CA PRO A 101 11.30 4.40 11.97
C PRO A 101 10.92 3.87 10.57
N LEU A 102 11.91 3.35 9.85
CA LEU A 102 11.64 2.59 8.62
C LEU A 102 10.83 1.32 8.96
N PRO A 103 9.93 0.87 8.05
CA PRO A 103 9.23 -0.39 8.25
C PRO A 103 10.21 -1.54 8.44
N ALA A 104 9.89 -2.47 9.34
CA ALA A 104 10.71 -3.66 9.49
C ALA A 104 10.72 -4.47 8.19
N LEU A 105 11.80 -5.20 7.91
CA LEU A 105 11.93 -5.94 6.65
C LEU A 105 10.78 -6.95 6.45
N GLY A 106 10.32 -7.61 7.52
CA GLY A 106 9.14 -8.49 7.46
C GLY A 106 7.84 -7.77 7.08
N GLU A 107 7.66 -6.52 7.53
CA GLU A 107 6.52 -5.69 7.12
C GLU A 107 6.66 -5.25 5.66
N ALA A 108 7.88 -4.98 5.19
CA ALA A 108 8.13 -4.65 3.78
C ALA A 108 7.92 -5.86 2.85
N ALA A 109 8.24 -7.06 3.33
CA ALA A 109 8.03 -8.33 2.61
C ALA A 109 6.54 -8.74 2.56
N ALA A 110 5.76 -8.37 3.58
CA ALA A 110 4.31 -8.53 3.64
C ALA A 110 3.59 -7.18 3.87
N PRO A 111 3.60 -6.26 2.88
CA PRO A 111 3.25 -4.86 3.09
C PRO A 111 1.76 -4.59 3.20
N ALA A 112 0.88 -5.50 2.76
CA ALA A 112 -0.55 -5.21 2.68
C ALA A 112 -1.20 -4.80 4.02
N PRO A 113 -0.92 -5.47 5.16
CA PRO A 113 -1.53 -5.09 6.44
C PRO A 113 -1.07 -3.71 6.93
N LEU A 114 0.22 -3.40 6.80
CA LEU A 114 0.77 -2.10 7.22
C LEU A 114 0.30 -0.96 6.29
N LEU A 115 0.26 -1.20 4.98
CA LEU A 115 -0.32 -0.26 4.03
C LEU A 115 -1.79 -0.01 4.36
N ALA A 116 -2.56 -1.08 4.60
CA ALA A 116 -3.99 -1.01 4.85
C ALA A 116 -4.34 -0.32 6.16
N SER A 117 -3.55 -0.50 7.23
CA SER A 117 -3.77 0.17 8.52
C SER A 117 -3.73 1.69 8.41
N ARG A 118 -2.98 2.22 7.42
CA ARG A 118 -2.77 3.65 7.16
C ARG A 118 -3.63 4.23 6.03
N LEU A 119 -4.53 3.44 5.46
CA LEU A 119 -5.50 3.91 4.47
C LEU A 119 -6.64 4.71 5.11
N SER A 120 -7.45 5.36 4.27
CA SER A 120 -8.77 5.87 4.69
C SER A 120 -9.70 4.73 5.16
N ALA A 121 -10.73 5.08 5.94
CA ALA A 121 -11.75 4.12 6.36
C ALA A 121 -12.47 3.48 5.15
N SER A 122 -12.75 4.28 4.12
CA SER A 122 -13.44 3.85 2.91
C SER A 122 -12.59 2.93 2.04
N ALA A 123 -11.29 3.15 1.96
CA ALA A 123 -10.37 2.22 1.32
C ALA A 123 -10.22 0.90 2.10
N ARG A 124 -10.14 0.93 3.44
CA ARG A 124 -10.19 -0.31 4.25
C ARG A 124 -11.50 -1.07 4.08
N ALA A 125 -12.64 -0.40 4.05
CA ALA A 125 -13.93 -1.04 3.78
C ALA A 125 -13.97 -1.67 2.38
N THR A 126 -13.43 -0.98 1.38
CA THR A 126 -13.28 -1.49 0.02
C THR A 126 -12.41 -2.76 -0.03
N LEU A 127 -11.31 -2.81 0.74
CA LEU A 127 -10.49 -4.02 0.87
C LEU A 127 -11.26 -5.21 1.45
N ARG A 128 -12.11 -4.99 2.46
CA ARG A 128 -12.95 -6.07 3.02
C ARG A 128 -13.92 -6.61 1.99
N PHE A 129 -14.57 -5.75 1.22
CA PHE A 129 -15.40 -6.18 0.09
C PHE A 129 -14.59 -6.94 -0.95
N ALA A 130 -13.39 -6.46 -1.29
CA ALA A 130 -12.55 -7.13 -2.28
C ALA A 130 -12.13 -8.54 -1.81
N VAL A 131 -11.74 -8.71 -0.54
CA VAL A 131 -11.45 -10.02 0.05
C VAL A 131 -12.70 -10.92 0.03
N ALA A 132 -13.85 -10.39 0.45
CA ALA A 132 -15.13 -11.11 0.41
C ALA A 132 -15.52 -11.60 -1.00
N LEU A 133 -15.12 -10.86 -2.04
CA LEU A 133 -15.38 -11.16 -3.44
C LEU A 133 -14.23 -11.93 -4.13
N GLY A 134 -13.39 -12.64 -3.36
CA GLY A 134 -12.29 -13.44 -3.93
C GLY A 134 -11.23 -12.60 -4.64
N GLY A 135 -11.01 -11.38 -4.15
CA GLY A 135 -10.06 -10.40 -4.68
C GLY A 135 -10.60 -9.49 -5.77
N GLU A 136 -11.86 -9.60 -6.19
CA GLU A 136 -12.47 -8.64 -7.12
C GLU A 136 -12.83 -7.32 -6.43
N VAL A 137 -12.36 -6.20 -6.96
CA VAL A 137 -12.66 -4.88 -6.39
C VAL A 137 -13.99 -4.37 -6.95
N PRO A 138 -14.95 -3.94 -6.11
CA PRO A 138 -16.18 -3.32 -6.60
C PRO A 138 -15.88 -2.09 -7.47
N HIS A 139 -16.70 -1.86 -8.49
CA HIS A 139 -16.49 -0.71 -9.38
C HIS A 139 -16.71 0.61 -8.62
N GLN A 140 -15.85 1.61 -8.87
CA GLN A 140 -15.78 2.86 -8.11
C GLN A 140 -17.13 3.59 -7.96
N ALA A 141 -17.97 3.54 -9.00
CA ALA A 141 -19.30 4.16 -9.00
C ALA A 141 -20.27 3.59 -7.95
N HIS A 142 -20.03 2.38 -7.46
CA HIS A 142 -20.86 1.72 -6.45
C HIS A 142 -20.30 1.83 -5.03
N LEU A 143 -19.02 2.25 -4.88
CA LEU A 143 -18.37 2.32 -3.57
C LEU A 143 -19.10 3.24 -2.60
N PRO A 144 -19.62 4.42 -2.99
CA PRO A 144 -20.34 5.27 -2.05
C PRO A 144 -21.55 4.61 -1.40
N ALA A 145 -22.30 3.82 -2.17
CA ALA A 145 -23.48 3.13 -1.66
C ALA A 145 -23.13 1.86 -0.86
N LEU A 146 -22.09 1.12 -1.26
CA LEU A 146 -21.63 -0.08 -0.57
C LEU A 146 -20.97 0.22 0.78
N VAL A 147 -20.17 1.29 0.83
CA VAL A 147 -19.40 1.69 2.02
C VAL A 147 -20.20 2.63 2.93
N GLY A 148 -21.16 3.36 2.38
CA GLY A 148 -21.94 4.36 3.12
C GLY A 148 -21.21 5.69 3.31
N ASP A 149 -20.26 6.03 2.43
CA ASP A 149 -19.49 7.28 2.43
C ASP A 149 -19.50 7.89 1.03
N THR A 150 -19.94 9.14 0.90
CA THR A 150 -20.02 9.84 -0.40
C THR A 150 -18.67 9.99 -1.10
N HIS A 151 -17.56 9.93 -0.37
CA HIS A 151 -16.20 10.06 -0.90
C HIS A 151 -15.52 8.71 -1.16
N ALA A 152 -16.23 7.59 -1.02
CA ALA A 152 -15.65 6.26 -1.22
C ALA A 152 -15.26 5.98 -2.68
N ASP A 153 -15.66 6.82 -3.64
CA ASP A 153 -15.20 6.76 -5.03
C ASP A 153 -13.68 7.01 -5.15
N ALA A 154 -13.08 7.75 -4.22
CA ALA A 154 -11.63 7.98 -4.16
C ALA A 154 -10.84 6.74 -3.67
N ALA A 155 -11.49 5.76 -3.04
CA ALA A 155 -10.83 4.61 -2.43
C ALA A 155 -10.04 3.78 -3.44
N LEU A 156 -10.56 3.60 -4.66
CA LEU A 156 -9.86 2.83 -5.70
C LEU A 156 -8.52 3.48 -6.08
N GLY A 157 -8.49 4.80 -6.20
CA GLY A 157 -7.26 5.54 -6.47
C GLY A 157 -6.24 5.40 -5.35
N GLU A 158 -6.70 5.43 -4.10
CA GLU A 158 -5.85 5.23 -2.92
C GLU A 158 -5.22 3.82 -2.88
N LEU A 159 -6.02 2.78 -3.15
CA LEU A 159 -5.54 1.41 -3.24
C LEU A 159 -4.53 1.21 -4.38
N ALA A 160 -4.79 1.83 -5.53
CA ALA A 160 -3.90 1.77 -6.70
C ALA A 160 -2.57 2.48 -6.41
N ALA A 161 -2.61 3.64 -5.76
CA ALA A 161 -1.42 4.37 -5.34
C ALA A 161 -0.55 3.57 -4.35
N CYS A 162 -1.16 2.66 -3.58
CA CYS A 162 -0.45 1.76 -2.67
C CYS A 162 -0.01 0.44 -3.30
N GLY A 163 -0.29 0.20 -4.59
CA GLY A 163 0.01 -1.09 -5.23
C GLY A 163 -0.76 -2.26 -4.62
N LEU A 164 -1.92 -2.01 -4.00
CA LEU A 164 -2.76 -3.07 -3.41
C LEU A 164 -3.70 -3.70 -4.42
N VAL A 165 -3.92 -3.03 -5.55
CA VAL A 165 -4.77 -3.50 -6.64
C VAL A 165 -4.03 -3.45 -7.97
N SER A 166 -4.46 -4.26 -8.92
CA SER A 166 -3.95 -4.30 -10.29
C SER A 166 -5.11 -4.33 -11.29
N PRO A 167 -4.98 -3.65 -12.44
CA PRO A 167 -6.01 -3.66 -13.46
C PRO A 167 -6.13 -5.04 -14.12
N VAL A 168 -7.36 -5.47 -14.37
CA VAL A 168 -7.72 -6.70 -15.10
C VAL A 168 -8.84 -6.34 -16.09
N GLY A 169 -8.47 -6.07 -17.34
CA GLY A 169 -9.39 -5.54 -18.34
C GLY A 169 -9.92 -4.16 -17.91
N SER A 170 -11.24 -4.02 -17.81
CA SER A 170 -11.92 -2.80 -17.36
C SER A 170 -12.18 -2.75 -15.84
N ARG A 171 -11.64 -3.71 -15.07
CA ARG A 171 -11.86 -3.84 -13.62
C ARG A 171 -10.53 -3.86 -12.89
N TYR A 172 -10.60 -3.90 -11.56
CA TYR A 172 -9.44 -4.07 -10.69
C TYR A 172 -9.61 -5.31 -9.83
N ARG A 173 -8.49 -5.96 -9.51
CA ARG A 173 -8.40 -7.03 -8.52
C ARG A 173 -7.30 -6.70 -7.52
N LEU A 174 -7.36 -7.31 -6.33
CA LEU A 174 -6.24 -7.28 -5.39
C LEU A 174 -4.98 -7.82 -6.08
N ALA A 175 -3.85 -7.14 -5.88
CA ALA A 175 -2.59 -7.49 -6.51
C ALA A 175 -2.07 -8.85 -5.99
N ALA A 176 -1.14 -9.48 -6.72
CA ALA A 176 -0.62 -10.78 -6.36
C ALA A 176 -0.05 -10.80 -4.92
N GLY A 177 -0.41 -11.83 -4.14
CA GLY A 177 -0.01 -11.99 -2.74
C GLY A 177 -0.76 -11.10 -1.73
N VAL A 178 -1.44 -10.03 -2.16
CA VAL A 178 -2.23 -9.15 -1.28
C VAL A 178 -3.41 -9.87 -0.63
N PRO A 179 -4.22 -10.71 -1.32
CA PRO A 179 -5.31 -11.45 -0.68
C PRO A 179 -4.86 -12.25 0.54
N ALA A 180 -3.83 -13.08 0.39
CA ALA A 180 -3.32 -13.94 1.46
C ALA A 180 -2.81 -13.13 2.67
N GLN A 181 -2.16 -11.98 2.42
CA GLN A 181 -1.68 -11.10 3.49
C GLN A 181 -2.83 -10.44 4.25
N LEU A 182 -3.88 -10.00 3.54
CA LEU A 182 -5.06 -9.39 4.17
C LEU A 182 -5.91 -10.41 4.92
N GLU A 183 -6.07 -11.61 4.38
CA GLU A 183 -6.74 -12.74 5.05
C GLU A 183 -6.03 -13.08 6.36
N ALA A 184 -4.69 -13.20 6.35
CA ALA A 184 -3.90 -13.41 7.56
C ALA A 184 -4.02 -12.27 8.59
N ALA A 185 -4.39 -11.07 8.13
CA ALA A 185 -4.65 -9.90 8.97
C ALA A 185 -6.13 -9.74 9.38
N GLY A 186 -6.99 -10.73 9.13
CA GLY A 186 -8.39 -10.75 9.57
C GLY A 186 -9.38 -10.02 8.64
N TYR A 187 -8.97 -9.62 7.43
CA TYR A 187 -9.91 -8.96 6.49
C TYR A 187 -11.02 -9.89 5.98
N ALA A 188 -10.90 -11.21 6.21
CA ALA A 188 -11.90 -12.21 5.82
C ALA A 188 -12.93 -12.51 6.92
N ASP A 189 -12.79 -11.95 8.13
CA ASP A 189 -13.64 -12.29 9.29
C ASP A 189 -15.14 -12.03 9.02
N GLU A 190 -15.47 -11.04 8.19
CA GLU A 190 -16.84 -10.68 7.79
C GLU A 190 -17.14 -10.97 6.30
N ALA A 191 -16.37 -11.86 5.67
CA ALA A 191 -16.44 -12.08 4.22
C ALA A 191 -17.85 -12.46 3.73
N GLU A 192 -18.57 -13.33 4.45
CA GLU A 192 -19.93 -13.75 4.06
C GLU A 192 -20.94 -12.59 4.11
N ALA A 193 -20.86 -11.75 5.15
CA ALA A 193 -21.71 -10.57 5.29
C ALA A 193 -21.40 -9.53 4.20
N GLY A 194 -20.12 -9.30 3.91
CA GLY A 194 -19.67 -8.42 2.84
C GLY A 194 -20.15 -8.89 1.46
N ALA A 195 -20.01 -10.18 1.15
CA ALA A 195 -20.47 -10.75 -0.12
C ALA A 195 -22.00 -10.65 -0.28
N ARG A 196 -22.76 -10.88 0.79
CA ARG A 196 -24.22 -10.71 0.80
C ARG A 196 -24.64 -9.26 0.56
N SER A 197 -23.99 -8.31 1.23
CA SER A 197 -24.24 -6.87 1.05
C SER A 197 -23.97 -6.43 -0.39
N ALA A 198 -22.85 -6.88 -0.97
CA ALA A 198 -22.54 -6.64 -2.38
C ALA A 198 -23.60 -7.24 -3.31
N ALA A 199 -24.00 -8.49 -3.09
CA ALA A 199 -25.02 -9.17 -3.90
C ALA A 199 -26.38 -8.44 -3.87
N GLN A 200 -26.81 -7.97 -2.70
CA GLN A 200 -28.04 -7.18 -2.55
C GLN A 200 -27.99 -5.82 -3.26
N HIS A 201 -26.79 -5.25 -3.43
CA HIS A 201 -26.60 -3.98 -4.10
C HIS A 201 -26.64 -4.09 -5.63
N TYR A 202 -26.24 -5.24 -6.19
CA TYR A 202 -26.18 -5.47 -7.63
C TYR A 202 -27.42 -6.18 -8.22
N SER A 203 -28.37 -6.59 -7.38
CA SER A 203 -29.66 -7.18 -7.79
C SER A 203 -30.71 -6.12 -8.07
#